data_AF-X1C2Z8-F1
#
_entry.id   AF-X1C2Z8-F1
#
_cell.length_a   1.000
_cell.length_b   1.000
_cell.length_c   1.000
_cell.angle_alpha   90.00
_cell.angle_beta   90.00
_cell.angle_gamma   90.00
#
_symmetry.space_group_name_H-M   'P 1'
#
loop_
_entity.id
_entity.type
_entity.pdbx_description
1 polymer ?
#
loop_
_entity_poly.entity_id
_entity_poly.type
_entity_poly.pdbx_seq_one_letter_code
_entity_poly.pdbx_strand_id
1 'polypeptide(L)'
;MHGNGNISTTTLANVEIECSDCHGTPERFPWELPIGFGDEFGEKLKVDQPRGVATAPLPVQKEFGTVYPAKDGYLLTARGNPFGNVVREGEKIKLHSASGLNFEIPTLKSIARADSWQNPKYARTAMVKVKKHLGTMECYSCHSAWAPQCYGCHVKVDYSGGKKSTDWVKSGNTRFPDGRTADSNWDDTTPKQPG
;
A
#
# COMPACT_ATOMS: atom_id res chain seq x y z
N MET A 1 -11.59 -11.99 15.07
CA MET A 1 -10.23 -12.02 14.47
C MET A 1 -10.37 -12.38 13.00
N HIS A 2 -10.50 -11.39 12.11
CA HIS A 2 -10.30 -11.61 10.68
C HIS A 2 -8.95 -10.98 10.37
N GLY A 3 -7.92 -11.78 10.15
CA GLY A 3 -6.57 -11.26 10.05
C GLY A 3 -5.58 -12.36 9.71
N ASN A 4 -4.59 -11.98 8.93
CA ASN A 4 -3.35 -12.67 8.56
C ASN A 4 -2.50 -13.23 9.74
N GLY A 5 -3.12 -13.61 10.87
CA GLY A 5 -2.46 -14.09 12.08
C GLY A 5 -1.99 -12.98 13.03
N ASN A 6 -2.01 -11.70 12.60
CA ASN A 6 -1.53 -10.57 13.41
C ASN A 6 -2.68 -9.77 14.04
N ILE A 7 -2.49 -9.31 15.28
CA ILE A 7 -3.34 -8.31 15.93
C ILE A 7 -2.75 -6.95 15.58
N SER A 8 -3.40 -6.24 14.66
CA SER A 8 -3.07 -4.86 14.31
C SER A 8 -4.01 -3.90 15.04
N THR A 9 -3.46 -2.83 15.61
CA THR A 9 -4.23 -1.81 16.33
C THR A 9 -4.79 -0.72 15.41
N THR A 10 -4.35 -0.69 14.14
CA THR A 10 -4.83 0.22 13.09
C THR A 10 -4.98 -0.54 11.77
N THR A 11 -5.90 -0.11 10.91
CA THR A 11 -6.13 -0.74 9.59
C THR A 11 -4.94 -0.59 8.65
N LEU A 12 -4.14 0.46 8.81
CA LEU A 12 -2.91 0.67 8.06
C LEU A 12 -1.87 -0.40 8.41
N ALA A 13 -1.71 -0.75 9.69
CA ALA A 13 -0.76 -1.79 10.12
C ALA A 13 -1.09 -3.19 9.57
N ASN A 14 -2.36 -3.44 9.20
CA ASN A 14 -2.75 -4.66 8.50
C ASN A 14 -2.16 -4.74 7.08
N VAL A 15 -1.80 -3.61 6.47
CA VAL A 15 -1.06 -3.57 5.21
C VAL A 15 0.43 -3.65 5.54
N GLU A 16 1.05 -4.72 5.06
CA GLU A 16 2.46 -5.05 5.30
C GLU A 16 3.40 -4.38 4.30
N ILE A 17 2.86 -3.85 3.21
CA ILE A 17 3.60 -3.51 2.00
C ILE A 17 3.59 -2.00 1.83
N GLU A 18 4.78 -1.41 1.79
CA GLU A 18 4.96 -0.02 1.42
C GLU A 18 5.27 0.15 -0.07
N CYS A 19 4.94 1.31 -0.62
CA CYS A 19 5.17 1.61 -2.04
C CYS A 19 6.67 1.47 -2.40
N SER A 20 7.53 1.94 -1.49
CA SER A 20 8.99 1.88 -1.60
C SER A 20 9.56 0.46 -1.55
N ASP A 21 8.81 -0.53 -1.06
CA ASP A 21 9.26 -1.91 -0.95
C ASP A 21 9.44 -2.58 -2.31
N CYS A 22 8.73 -2.07 -3.32
CA CYS A 22 8.81 -2.52 -4.70
C CYS A 22 9.37 -1.42 -5.63
N HIS A 23 9.05 -0.15 -5.38
CA HIS A 23 9.44 0.93 -6.30
C HIS A 23 10.71 1.69 -5.89
N GLY A 24 11.11 1.60 -4.62
CA GLY A 24 12.23 2.36 -4.05
C GLY A 24 11.97 3.86 -4.02
N THR A 25 13.03 4.64 -4.17
CA THR A 25 13.01 6.09 -4.35
C THR A 25 13.75 6.48 -5.63
N PRO A 26 13.70 7.74 -6.08
CA PRO A 26 14.51 8.18 -7.22
C PRO A 26 16.03 8.04 -7.01
N GLU A 27 16.49 7.94 -5.76
CA GLU A 27 17.91 7.83 -5.42
C GLU A 27 18.33 6.39 -5.06
N ARG A 28 17.40 5.55 -4.57
CA ARG A 28 17.69 4.21 -4.04
C ARG A 28 16.70 3.16 -4.53
N PHE A 29 17.21 1.99 -4.92
CA PHE A 29 16.40 0.79 -5.16
C PHE A 29 15.80 0.27 -3.83
N PRO A 30 14.74 -0.56 -3.87
CA PRO A 30 14.11 -1.06 -2.65
C PRO A 30 15.07 -1.75 -1.68
N TRP A 31 15.98 -2.59 -2.20
CA TRP A 31 16.97 -3.31 -1.39
C TRP A 31 18.10 -2.42 -0.84
N GLU A 32 18.23 -1.16 -1.32
CA GLU A 32 19.19 -0.17 -0.83
C GLU A 32 18.61 0.72 0.27
N LEU A 33 17.29 0.69 0.47
CA LEU A 33 16.63 1.37 1.58
C LEU A 33 16.86 0.60 2.89
N PRO A 34 16.84 1.25 4.06
CA PRO A 34 16.88 0.54 5.33
C PRO A 34 15.57 -0.23 5.59
N ILE A 35 15.66 -1.20 6.49
CA ILE A 35 14.47 -1.77 7.16
C ILE A 35 13.76 -0.62 7.91
N GLY A 36 12.43 -0.59 7.82
CA GLY A 36 11.55 0.41 8.41
C GLY A 36 11.34 1.67 7.57
N PHE A 37 11.91 1.77 6.37
CA PHE A 37 11.68 2.94 5.50
C PHE A 37 10.20 3.04 5.08
N GLY A 38 9.55 4.16 5.44
CA GLY A 38 8.10 4.38 5.28
C GLY A 38 7.24 3.79 6.41
N ASP A 39 7.87 3.20 7.44
CA ASP A 39 7.21 2.56 8.58
C ASP A 39 7.93 2.91 9.90
N GLU A 40 8.42 4.16 10.00
CA GLU A 40 9.32 4.59 11.09
C GLU A 40 8.61 4.81 12.44
N PHE A 41 7.34 5.21 12.46
CA PHE A 41 6.57 5.53 13.68
C PHE A 41 7.29 6.40 14.73
N GLY A 42 8.15 7.31 14.28
CA GLY A 42 8.95 8.18 15.18
C GLY A 42 10.29 7.60 15.61
N GLU A 43 10.62 6.38 15.19
CA GLU A 43 11.91 5.74 15.41
C GLU A 43 12.96 6.21 14.41
N LYS A 44 14.24 6.14 14.81
CA LYS A 44 15.37 6.43 13.94
C LYS A 44 15.81 5.18 13.20
N LEU A 45 15.81 5.22 11.88
CA LEU A 45 16.28 4.10 11.05
C LEU A 45 17.81 3.99 11.03
N LYS A 46 18.29 2.76 10.91
CA LYS A 46 19.70 2.44 10.62
C LYS A 46 19.98 2.65 9.14
N VAL A 47 20.12 3.92 8.74
CA VAL A 47 20.25 4.34 7.34
C VAL A 47 21.53 3.85 6.64
N ASP A 48 22.49 3.35 7.41
CA ASP A 48 23.76 2.76 6.98
C ASP A 48 23.64 1.28 6.61
N GLN A 49 22.54 0.62 6.98
CA GLN A 49 22.31 -0.80 6.69
C GLN A 49 21.26 -0.96 5.59
N PRO A 50 21.64 -1.47 4.41
CA PRO A 50 20.68 -1.78 3.36
C PRO A 50 19.79 -2.94 3.81
N ARG A 51 18.50 -2.85 3.46
CA ARG A 51 17.50 -3.92 3.65
C ARG A 51 17.93 -5.22 2.99
N GLY A 52 18.53 -5.14 1.80
CA GLY A 52 18.96 -6.31 1.05
C GLY A 52 17.78 -7.11 0.50
N VAL A 53 18.00 -8.42 0.36
CA VAL A 53 17.07 -9.38 -0.22
C VAL A 53 17.15 -10.69 0.55
N ALA A 54 16.07 -11.47 0.55
CA ALA A 54 16.09 -12.81 1.12
C ALA A 54 16.49 -13.87 0.07
N THR A 55 17.19 -14.91 0.51
CA THR A 55 17.51 -16.07 -0.33
C THR A 55 16.38 -17.09 -0.39
N ALA A 56 15.43 -17.02 0.56
CA ALA A 56 14.31 -17.93 0.66
C ALA A 56 13.05 -17.21 1.16
N PRO A 57 11.85 -17.67 0.74
CA PRO A 57 10.60 -17.21 1.32
C PRO A 57 10.38 -17.82 2.71
N LEU A 58 9.39 -17.31 3.45
CA LEU A 58 9.00 -17.82 4.76
C LEU A 58 8.53 -19.28 4.67
N PRO A 59 8.65 -20.09 5.73
CA PRO A 59 8.17 -21.47 5.75
C PRO A 59 6.70 -21.60 5.32
N VAL A 60 5.83 -20.73 5.84
CA VAL A 60 4.40 -20.70 5.48
C VAL A 60 4.17 -20.39 3.99
N GLN A 61 4.99 -19.54 3.38
CA GLN A 61 4.91 -19.24 1.95
C GLN A 61 5.36 -20.44 1.09
N LYS A 62 6.31 -21.23 1.59
CA LYS A 62 6.75 -22.48 0.92
C LYS A 62 5.70 -23.58 1.03
N GLU A 63 5.00 -23.66 2.15
CA GLU A 63 4.01 -24.69 2.42
C GLU A 63 2.70 -24.46 1.64
N PHE A 64 2.22 -23.21 1.61
CA PHE A 64 0.89 -22.89 1.05
C PHE A 64 0.94 -22.11 -0.28
N GLY A 65 2.11 -21.74 -0.78
CA GLY A 65 2.28 -20.89 -1.96
C GLY A 65 3.16 -21.52 -3.04
N THR A 66 3.14 -20.90 -4.23
CA THR A 66 4.08 -21.24 -5.30
C THR A 66 5.45 -20.63 -5.00
N VAL A 67 6.48 -21.47 -4.96
CA VAL A 67 7.87 -21.02 -4.78
C VAL A 67 8.46 -20.65 -6.14
N TYR A 68 8.76 -19.37 -6.32
CA TYR A 68 9.42 -18.88 -7.54
C TYR A 68 10.94 -18.96 -7.41
N PRO A 69 11.71 -19.04 -8.52
CA PRO A 69 13.16 -18.98 -8.44
C PRO A 69 13.61 -17.65 -7.83
N ALA A 70 14.48 -17.70 -6.81
CA ALA A 70 14.92 -16.50 -6.09
C ALA A 70 15.67 -15.49 -6.99
N LYS A 71 16.33 -15.97 -8.06
CA LYS A 71 17.22 -15.19 -8.92
C LYS A 71 18.27 -14.47 -8.08
N ASP A 72 18.28 -13.13 -8.04
CA ASP A 72 19.22 -12.38 -7.20
C ASP A 72 18.70 -12.20 -5.76
N GLY A 73 17.47 -12.62 -5.47
CA GLY A 73 16.85 -12.64 -4.15
C GLY A 73 15.41 -12.15 -4.16
N TYR A 74 14.63 -12.58 -3.18
CA TYR A 74 13.29 -12.06 -2.91
C TYR A 74 13.38 -10.68 -2.30
N LEU A 75 12.55 -9.75 -2.76
CA LEU A 75 12.45 -8.46 -2.09
C LEU A 75 11.89 -8.64 -0.69
N LEU A 76 12.27 -7.71 0.18
CA LEU A 76 11.83 -7.61 1.56
C LEU A 76 10.90 -6.41 1.72
N THR A 77 9.86 -6.56 2.53
CA THR A 77 9.00 -5.46 2.97
C THR A 77 9.78 -4.50 3.87
N ALA A 78 9.21 -3.34 4.17
CA ALA A 78 9.75 -2.42 5.17
C ALA A 78 9.99 -3.12 6.52
N ARG A 79 9.19 -4.13 6.86
CA ARG A 79 9.30 -4.91 8.11
C ARG A 79 10.24 -6.12 7.99
N GLY A 80 10.89 -6.31 6.85
CA GLY A 80 11.89 -7.35 6.63
C GLY A 80 11.34 -8.72 6.24
N ASN A 81 10.04 -8.81 5.91
CA ASN A 81 9.43 -10.05 5.46
C ASN A 81 9.64 -10.24 3.95
N PRO A 82 9.99 -11.43 3.45
CA PRO A 82 10.09 -11.65 2.01
C PRO A 82 8.71 -11.69 1.36
N PHE A 83 8.56 -11.10 0.18
CA PHE A 83 7.30 -11.13 -0.59
C PHE A 83 6.93 -12.54 -1.08
N GLY A 84 7.91 -13.41 -1.31
CA GLY A 84 7.71 -14.78 -1.82
C GLY A 84 7.33 -14.88 -3.32
N ASN A 85 6.77 -13.82 -3.90
CA ASN A 85 6.42 -13.73 -5.33
C ASN A 85 7.01 -12.50 -6.05
N VAL A 86 7.84 -11.71 -5.36
CA VAL A 86 8.55 -10.56 -5.94
C VAL A 86 10.05 -10.81 -5.85
N VAL A 87 10.71 -10.90 -7.01
CA VAL A 87 12.13 -11.27 -7.12
C VAL A 87 12.93 -10.21 -7.87
N ARG A 88 14.20 -10.09 -7.49
CA ARG A 88 15.17 -9.19 -8.10
C ARG A 88 15.90 -9.88 -9.26
N GLU A 89 16.11 -9.11 -10.34
CA GLU A 89 16.85 -9.47 -11.54
C GLU A 89 17.74 -8.31 -12.00
N GLY A 90 18.95 -8.23 -11.48
CA GLY A 90 19.85 -7.09 -11.65
C GLY A 90 19.26 -5.84 -11.02
N GLU A 91 18.92 -4.86 -11.87
CA GLU A 91 18.22 -3.62 -11.48
C GLU A 91 16.69 -3.72 -11.68
N LYS A 92 16.20 -4.83 -12.24
CA LYS A 92 14.78 -5.07 -12.50
C LYS A 92 14.15 -5.86 -11.37
N ILE A 93 12.84 -5.75 -11.29
CA ILE A 93 12.02 -6.47 -10.31
C ILE A 93 10.90 -7.16 -11.09
N LYS A 94 10.73 -8.46 -10.85
CA LYS A 94 9.61 -9.23 -11.39
C LYS A 94 8.63 -9.55 -10.27
N LEU A 95 7.36 -9.23 -10.52
CA LEU A 95 6.22 -9.68 -9.74
C LEU A 95 5.56 -10.86 -10.46
N HIS A 96 5.42 -11.97 -9.74
CA HIS A 96 4.66 -13.12 -10.18
C HIS A 96 3.22 -13.03 -9.62
N SER A 97 2.25 -12.86 -10.50
CA SER A 97 0.83 -12.78 -10.14
C SER A 97 0.24 -14.17 -9.90
N ALA A 98 -0.78 -14.24 -9.04
CA ALA A 98 -1.61 -15.44 -8.85
C ALA A 98 -2.30 -15.89 -10.15
N SER A 99 -2.50 -15.00 -11.12
CA SER A 99 -3.05 -15.33 -12.44
C SER A 99 -2.04 -16.00 -13.39
N GLY A 100 -0.80 -16.21 -12.95
CA GLY A 100 0.30 -16.76 -13.77
C GLY A 100 1.00 -15.73 -14.68
N LEU A 101 0.55 -14.47 -14.67
CA LEU A 101 1.20 -13.39 -15.40
C LEU A 101 2.41 -12.85 -14.63
N ASN A 102 3.43 -12.41 -15.38
CA ASN A 102 4.63 -11.80 -14.81
C ASN A 102 4.71 -10.33 -15.21
N PHE A 103 4.91 -9.47 -14.21
CA PHE A 103 4.99 -8.03 -14.40
C PHE A 103 6.38 -7.53 -14.04
N GLU A 104 6.89 -6.58 -14.82
CA GLU A 104 8.08 -5.82 -14.45
C GLU A 104 7.65 -4.60 -13.65
N ILE A 105 8.17 -4.47 -12.42
CA ILE A 105 7.87 -3.33 -11.57
C ILE A 105 8.82 -2.18 -11.95
N PRO A 106 8.29 -1.01 -12.33
CA PRO A 106 9.13 0.14 -12.65
C PRO A 106 9.69 0.76 -11.37
N THR A 107 11.00 0.80 -11.20
CA THR A 107 11.63 1.45 -10.06
C THR A 107 11.81 2.94 -10.32
N LEU A 108 11.61 3.76 -9.28
CA LEU A 108 11.75 5.21 -9.39
C LEU A 108 13.18 5.62 -9.75
N LYS A 109 14.18 4.90 -9.25
CA LYS A 109 15.60 5.11 -9.61
C LYS A 109 15.87 4.86 -11.09
N SER A 110 15.31 3.79 -11.66
CA SER A 110 15.47 3.51 -13.09
C SER A 110 14.75 4.55 -13.95
N ILE A 111 13.54 4.97 -13.57
CA ILE A 111 12.82 6.07 -14.24
C ILE A 111 13.62 7.37 -14.16
N ALA A 112 14.16 7.70 -12.98
CA ALA A 112 14.94 8.91 -12.77
C ALA A 112 16.22 8.93 -13.63
N ARG A 113 16.93 7.80 -13.73
CA ARG A 113 18.14 7.65 -14.55
C ARG A 113 17.85 7.77 -16.04
N ALA A 114 16.77 7.16 -16.50
CA ALA A 114 16.37 7.19 -17.91
C ALA A 114 15.60 8.47 -18.29
N ASP A 115 15.26 9.32 -17.31
CA ASP A 115 14.37 10.47 -17.44
C ASP A 115 13.01 10.13 -18.11
N SER A 116 12.52 8.91 -17.91
CA SER A 116 11.34 8.35 -18.58
C SER A 116 10.02 8.61 -17.83
N TRP A 117 9.93 9.73 -17.13
CA TRP A 117 8.74 10.12 -16.38
C TRP A 117 7.57 10.37 -17.33
N GLN A 118 6.37 9.89 -16.97
CA GLN A 118 5.15 10.19 -17.73
C GLN A 118 4.87 11.69 -17.84
N ASN A 119 5.13 12.43 -16.75
CA ASN A 119 5.10 13.90 -16.75
C ASN A 119 6.38 14.45 -16.10
N PRO A 120 7.45 14.68 -16.89
CA PRO A 120 8.76 15.03 -16.35
C PRO A 120 8.77 16.29 -15.49
N LYS A 121 8.00 17.31 -15.87
CA LYS A 121 7.96 18.59 -15.14
C LYS A 121 7.44 18.40 -13.71
N TYR A 122 6.29 17.75 -13.55
CA TYR A 122 5.68 17.56 -12.23
C TYR A 122 6.42 16.48 -11.44
N ALA A 123 6.75 15.35 -12.06
CA ALA A 123 7.40 14.25 -11.37
C ALA A 123 8.80 14.64 -10.84
N ARG A 124 9.62 15.33 -11.63
CA ARG A 124 10.94 15.80 -11.17
C ARG A 124 10.80 16.85 -10.07
N THR A 125 9.81 17.72 -10.15
CA THR A 125 9.60 18.73 -9.11
C THR A 125 9.21 18.07 -7.79
N ALA A 126 8.21 17.19 -7.81
CA ALA A 126 7.71 16.53 -6.60
C ALA A 126 8.69 15.51 -6.03
N MET A 127 9.21 14.59 -6.85
CA MET A 127 9.92 13.40 -6.37
C MET A 127 11.44 13.58 -6.32
N VAL A 128 12.02 14.46 -7.14
CA VAL A 128 13.49 14.61 -7.26
C VAL A 128 13.99 15.90 -6.62
N LYS A 129 13.37 17.04 -6.94
CA LYS A 129 13.82 18.36 -6.46
C LYS A 129 13.37 18.63 -5.03
N VAL A 130 12.12 18.32 -4.69
CA VAL A 130 11.57 18.55 -3.34
C VAL A 130 11.76 17.29 -2.50
N LYS A 131 12.99 17.07 -2.02
CA LYS A 131 13.34 15.87 -1.23
C LYS A 131 12.45 15.64 0.00
N LYS A 132 11.91 16.71 0.58
CA LYS A 132 11.02 16.65 1.74
C LYS A 132 9.74 15.85 1.46
N HIS A 133 9.30 15.75 0.22
CA HIS A 133 8.12 14.98 -0.16
C HIS A 133 8.25 13.52 0.28
N LEU A 134 9.38 12.88 -0.02
CA LEU A 134 9.65 11.48 0.35
C LEU A 134 9.92 11.25 1.84
N GLY A 135 10.29 12.30 2.59
CA GLY A 135 10.62 12.18 4.01
C GLY A 135 9.52 12.63 4.97
N THR A 136 8.39 13.13 4.45
CA THR A 136 7.31 13.68 5.29
C THR A 136 5.91 13.33 4.80
N MET A 137 5.78 12.73 3.61
CA MET A 137 4.50 12.34 3.04
C MET A 137 4.57 10.89 2.59
N GLU A 138 3.49 10.16 2.88
CA GLU A 138 3.33 8.81 2.35
C GLU A 138 2.90 8.85 0.89
N CYS A 139 3.46 7.94 0.09
CA CYS A 139 3.21 7.88 -1.36
C CYS A 139 1.71 7.76 -1.67
N TYR A 140 0.99 6.97 -0.87
CA TYR A 140 -0.45 6.76 -1.05
C TYR A 140 -1.27 8.05 -0.85
N SER A 141 -0.75 9.05 -0.12
CA SER A 141 -1.44 10.32 0.12
C SER A 141 -1.77 11.09 -1.15
N CYS A 142 -1.03 10.83 -2.24
CA CYS A 142 -1.28 11.44 -3.55
C CYS A 142 -1.45 10.42 -4.68
N HIS A 143 -0.86 9.23 -4.57
CA HIS A 143 -0.86 8.25 -5.66
C HIS A 143 -1.91 7.16 -5.55
N SER A 144 -2.52 6.98 -4.38
CA SER A 144 -3.42 5.85 -4.22
C SER A 144 -4.83 6.20 -4.66
N ALA A 145 -5.38 5.37 -5.55
CA ALA A 145 -6.81 5.34 -5.84
C ALA A 145 -7.62 4.65 -4.72
N TRP A 146 -6.94 4.12 -3.70
CA TRP A 146 -7.50 3.26 -2.67
C TRP A 146 -6.80 3.48 -1.31
N ALA A 147 -7.55 3.56 -0.21
CA ALA A 147 -6.98 3.63 1.12
C ALA A 147 -7.24 2.32 1.89
N PRO A 148 -6.35 1.91 2.83
CA PRO A 148 -6.59 0.79 3.73
C PRO A 148 -7.64 1.15 4.78
N GLN A 149 -8.88 1.26 4.30
CA GLN A 149 -10.09 1.40 5.07
C GLN A 149 -10.94 0.13 4.91
N CYS A 150 -11.97 -0.04 5.74
CA CYS A 150 -12.86 -1.20 5.67
C CYS A 150 -13.46 -1.40 4.26
N TYR A 151 -13.81 -0.30 3.58
CA TYR A 151 -14.25 -0.28 2.17
C TYR A 151 -13.19 -0.80 1.19
N GLY A 152 -11.94 -0.77 1.59
CA GLY A 152 -10.86 -1.22 0.76
C GLY A 152 -10.59 -2.72 0.84
N CYS A 153 -10.71 -3.30 2.03
CA CYS A 153 -10.28 -4.67 2.30
C CYS A 153 -11.41 -5.71 2.19
N HIS A 154 -12.66 -5.34 2.43
CA HIS A 154 -13.76 -6.33 2.53
C HIS A 154 -15.16 -5.82 2.18
N VAL A 155 -15.33 -4.54 1.82
CA VAL A 155 -16.64 -3.99 1.43
C VAL A 155 -16.57 -3.35 0.05
N LYS A 156 -17.17 -3.99 -0.96
CA LYS A 156 -17.31 -3.37 -2.28
C LYS A 156 -18.38 -2.28 -2.23
N VAL A 157 -17.95 -1.02 -2.32
CA VAL A 157 -18.86 0.11 -2.49
C VAL A 157 -19.05 0.36 -3.98
N ASP A 158 -20.29 0.22 -4.45
CA ASP A 158 -20.66 0.47 -5.84
C ASP A 158 -21.75 1.53 -5.91
N TYR A 159 -21.36 2.73 -6.34
CA TYR A 159 -22.27 3.85 -6.57
C TYR A 159 -22.67 4.03 -8.04
N SER A 160 -22.30 3.09 -8.91
CA SER A 160 -22.72 3.12 -10.32
C SER A 160 -24.24 2.95 -10.45
N GLY A 161 -24.80 3.43 -11.56
CA GLY A 161 -26.23 3.29 -11.86
C GLY A 161 -27.16 4.15 -10.98
N GLY A 162 -26.65 5.23 -10.38
CA GLY A 162 -27.46 6.13 -9.54
C GLY A 162 -27.77 5.55 -8.16
N LYS A 163 -27.03 4.52 -7.73
CA LYS A 163 -27.12 3.98 -6.38
C LYS A 163 -26.79 5.07 -5.36
N LYS A 164 -27.55 5.11 -4.28
CA LYS A 164 -27.41 6.10 -3.20
C LYS A 164 -26.78 5.45 -1.98
N SER A 165 -26.03 6.23 -1.20
CA SER A 165 -25.46 5.80 0.07
C SER A 165 -26.24 6.42 1.22
N THR A 166 -26.12 5.85 2.43
CA THR A 166 -26.60 6.53 3.64
C THR A 166 -25.82 7.84 3.82
N ASP A 167 -26.56 8.93 4.00
CA ASP A 167 -26.02 10.20 4.41
C ASP A 167 -25.77 10.18 5.91
N TRP A 168 -24.57 9.76 6.31
CA TRP A 168 -24.20 9.64 7.72
C TRP A 168 -24.19 10.98 8.46
N VAL A 169 -23.97 12.10 7.75
CA VAL A 169 -23.97 13.44 8.33
C VAL A 169 -25.41 13.87 8.61
N LYS A 170 -26.30 13.78 7.63
CA LYS A 170 -27.72 14.11 7.81
C LYS A 170 -28.42 13.14 8.75
N SER A 171 -28.04 11.86 8.71
CA SER A 171 -28.58 10.84 9.62
C SER A 171 -28.21 11.14 11.07
N GLY A 172 -26.94 11.43 11.35
CA GLY A 172 -26.47 11.79 12.70
C GLY A 172 -27.01 13.13 13.20
N ASN A 173 -27.33 14.06 12.29
CA ASN A 173 -27.96 15.34 12.63
C ASN A 173 -29.48 15.23 12.83
N THR A 174 -30.12 14.15 12.37
CA THR A 174 -31.55 13.94 12.58
C THR A 174 -31.75 13.39 14.00
N ARG A 175 -32.54 14.07 14.83
CA ARG A 175 -32.87 13.61 16.18
C ARG A 175 -34.37 13.42 16.34
N PHE A 176 -34.78 12.22 16.72
CA PHE A 176 -36.16 11.89 17.01
C PHE A 176 -36.52 12.20 18.47
N PRO A 177 -37.82 12.33 18.80
CA PRO A 177 -38.28 12.63 20.17
C PRO A 177 -37.84 11.61 21.24
N ASP A 178 -37.51 10.38 20.84
CA ASP A 178 -36.98 9.31 21.68
C ASP A 178 -35.45 9.37 21.88
N GLY A 179 -34.79 10.41 21.34
CA GLY A 179 -33.35 10.65 21.45
C GLY A 179 -32.49 9.87 20.45
N ARG A 180 -33.12 9.09 19.56
CA ARG A 180 -32.43 8.32 18.53
C ARG A 180 -32.08 9.15 17.30
N THR A 181 -31.05 8.72 16.58
CA THR A 181 -30.66 9.27 15.28
C THR A 181 -31.22 8.42 14.14
N ALA A 182 -31.31 8.97 12.92
CA ALA A 182 -31.95 8.26 11.81
C ALA A 182 -31.26 6.92 11.44
N ASP A 183 -29.96 6.78 11.71
CA ASP A 183 -29.18 5.56 11.48
C ASP A 183 -29.44 4.44 12.49
N SER A 184 -30.07 4.76 13.62
CA SER A 184 -30.42 3.75 14.64
C SER A 184 -31.73 3.00 14.32
N ASN A 185 -32.49 3.47 13.33
CA ASN A 185 -33.59 2.72 12.75
C ASN A 185 -32.99 1.77 11.70
N TRP A 186 -33.06 0.45 11.94
CA TRP A 186 -32.66 -0.59 10.98
C TRP A 186 -33.68 -0.75 9.84
N ASP A 187 -34.21 0.36 9.33
CA ASP A 187 -35.12 0.43 8.21
C ASP A 187 -34.54 1.33 7.10
N ASP A 188 -35.24 1.42 5.96
CA ASP A 188 -34.78 2.20 4.82
C ASP A 188 -35.14 3.69 4.89
N THR A 189 -35.52 4.19 6.08
CA THR A 189 -35.87 5.61 6.28
C THR A 189 -34.64 6.51 6.49
N THR A 190 -33.46 5.90 6.60
CA THR A 190 -32.18 6.60 6.69
C THR A 190 -32.01 7.57 5.53
N PRO A 191 -31.75 8.88 5.79
CA PRO A 191 -31.43 9.84 4.76
C PRO A 191 -30.35 9.30 3.82
N LYS A 192 -30.61 9.40 2.51
CA LYS A 192 -29.67 8.96 1.47
C LYS A 192 -29.06 10.16 0.75
N GLN A 193 -27.81 10.02 0.34
CA GLN A 193 -27.09 10.95 -0.53
C GLN A 193 -26.71 10.24 -1.83
N PRO A 194 -26.55 10.97 -2.94
CA PRO A 194 -25.90 10.42 -4.12
C PRO A 194 -24.58 9.75 -3.74
N GLY A 195 -24.35 8.55 -4.25
CA GLY A 195 -23.09 7.85 -4.12
C GLY A 195 -22.02 8.43 -5.04
#